data_AF-A0A0C3DMX5-F1
#
_entry.id   AF-A0A0C3DMX5-F1
#
_cell.length_a   1.000
_cell.length_b   1.000
_cell.length_c   1.000
_cell.angle_alpha   90.00
_cell.angle_beta   90.00
_cell.angle_gamma   90.00
#
_symmetry.space_group_name_H-M   'P 1'
#
loop_
_entity.id
_entity.type
_entity.pdbx_description
1 polymer ?
#
loop_
_entity_poly.entity_id
_entity_poly.type
_entity_poly.pdbx_seq_one_letter_code
_entity_poly.pdbx_strand_id
1 'polypeptide(L)' 'QDLIIFIAQLQHTLLDIHAMLDYFEIVHPLLENPPSKPIHANPTWMGCFTSDTRICDKLYMAGVPVWLFHNE' A
#
# COMPACT_ATOMS: atom_id res chain seq x y z
N GLN A 1 25.24 -3.74 -18.79
CA GLN A 1 24.26 -4.46 -17.96
C GLN A 1 24.12 -3.79 -16.60
N ASP A 2 25.22 -3.33 -16.01
CA ASP A 2 25.25 -2.71 -14.67
C ASP A 2 24.44 -1.41 -14.55
N LEU A 3 24.41 -0.56 -15.59
CA LEU A 3 23.64 0.68 -15.56
C LEU A 3 22.12 0.44 -15.39
N ILE A 4 21.57 -0.58 -16.06
CA ILE A 4 20.14 -0.91 -15.97
C ILE A 4 19.81 -1.39 -14.56
N ILE A 5 20.65 -2.25 -13.98
CA ILE A 5 20.49 -2.74 -12.61
C ILE A 5 20.57 -1.58 -11.62
N PHE A 6 21.55 -0.68 -11.78
CA PHE A 6 21.70 0.48 -10.93
C PHE A 6 20.47 1.41 -10.98
N ILE A 7 19.97 1.72 -12.17
CA ILE A 7 18.77 2.54 -12.35
C ILE A 7 17.56 1.85 -11.70
N ALA A 8 17.38 0.55 -11.91
CA ALA A 8 16.27 -0.19 -11.31
C ALA A 8 16.33 -0.18 -9.77
N GLN A 9 17.52 -0.36 -9.19
CA GLN A 9 17.72 -0.29 -7.74
C GLN A 9 17.42 1.10 -7.19
N LEU A 10 17.87 2.15 -7.88
CA LEU A 10 17.59 3.53 -7.49
C LEU A 10 16.08 3.82 -7.56
N GLN A 11 15.42 3.46 -8.66
CA GLN A 11 13.98 3.62 -8.84
C GLN A 11 13.20 2.87 -7.75
N HIS A 12 13.59 1.63 -7.45
CA HIS A 12 12.98 0.84 -6.39
C HIS A 12 13.13 1.52 -5.02
N THR A 13 14.34 1.97 -4.68
CA THR A 13 14.61 2.66 -3.41
C THR A 13 13.78 3.93 -3.27
N LEU A 14 13.65 4.72 -4.34
CA LEU A 14 12.83 5.92 -4.34
C LEU A 14 11.35 5.58 -4.16
N LEU A 15 10.85 4.54 -4.83
CA LEU A 15 9.47 4.08 -4.67
C LEU A 15 9.20 3.58 -3.24
N ASP A 16 10.14 2.89 -2.61
CA ASP A 16 10.03 2.45 -1.21
C ASP A 16 9.95 3.65 -0.25
N ILE A 17 10.78 4.67 -0.46
CA ILE A 17 10.74 5.90 0.34
C ILE A 17 9.40 6.61 0.15
N HIS A 18 8.92 6.75 -1.08
CA HIS A 18 7.62 7.36 -1.37
C HIS A 18 6.47 6.58 -0.72
N ALA A 19 6.47 5.25 -0.83
CA ALA A 19 5.46 4.40 -0.19
C ALA A 19 5.49 4.52 1.34
N MET A 20 6.67 4.64 1.94
CA MET A 20 6.83 4.84 3.38
C MET A 20 6.28 6.20 3.83
N LEU A 21 6.56 7.27 3.08
CA LEU A 21 6.00 8.60 3.35
C LEU A 21 4.48 8.60 3.24
N ASP A 22 3.92 8.07 2.15
CA ASP A 22 2.47 7.94 1.96
C ASP A 22 1.84 7.11 3.10
N TYR A 23 2.53 6.05 3.54
CA TYR A 23 2.06 5.24 4.66
C TYR A 23 1.97 6.07 5.95
N PHE A 24 3.02 6.79 6.34
CA PHE A 24 3.01 7.53 7.60
C PHE A 24 2.11 8.77 7.57
N GLU A 25 2.05 9.47 6.44
CA GLU A 25 1.30 10.72 6.32
C GLU A 25 -0.20 10.48 6.06
N ILE A 26 -0.56 9.42 5.35
CA ILE A 26 -1.93 9.20 4.88
C ILE A 26 -2.52 7.93 5.47
N VAL A 27 -1.88 6.77 5.27
CA VAL A 27 -2.49 5.47 5.60
C VAL A 27 -2.55 5.25 7.11
N HIS A 28 -1.45 5.44 7.83
CA HIS A 28 -1.33 5.17 9.26
C HIS A 28 -2.35 5.95 10.11
N PRO A 29 -2.58 7.26 9.91
CA PRO A 29 -3.66 7.98 10.60
C PRO A 29 -5.04 7.36 10.38
N LEU A 30 -5.33 6.87 9.17
CA LEU A 30 -6.59 6.21 8.82
C LEU A 30 -6.71 4.81 9.44
N LEU A 31 -5.60 4.14 9.72
CA LEU A 31 -5.60 2.86 10.44
C LEU A 31 -5.87 3.05 11.93
N GLU A 32 -5.32 4.11 12.53
CA GLU A 32 -5.53 4.46 13.94
C GLU A 32 -6.95 5.00 14.19
N ASN A 33 -7.48 5.79 13.26
CA ASN A 33 -8.84 6.32 13.33
C ASN A 33 -9.61 5.99 12.04
N PRO A 34 -10.17 4.77 11.93
CA PRO A 34 -10.84 4.32 10.72
C PRO A 34 -12.04 5.18 10.34
N PRO A 35 -12.22 5.48 9.06
CA PRO A 35 -13.41 6.16 8.58
C PRO A 35 -14.65 5.27 8.73
N SER A 36 -15.83 5.90 8.83
CA SER A 36 -17.11 5.16 8.92
C SER A 36 -17.54 4.52 7.60
N LYS A 37 -16.91 4.90 6.48
CA LYS A 37 -17.14 4.37 5.15
C LYS A 37 -15.80 4.24 4.41
N PRO A 38 -15.69 3.30 3.45
CA PRO A 38 -14.47 3.15 2.67
C PRO A 38 -14.11 4.41 1.90
N ILE A 39 -12.85 4.80 1.96
CA ILE A 39 -12.29 5.86 1.10
C ILE A 39 -12.10 5.29 -0.30
N HIS A 40 -12.22 6.14 -1.33
CA HIS A 40 -11.99 5.73 -2.70
C HIS A 40 -10.54 5.25 -2.88
N ALA A 41 -10.37 4.10 -3.56
CA ALA A 41 -9.06 3.52 -3.75
C ALA A 41 -8.16 4.47 -4.54
N ASN A 42 -6.94 4.75 -4.04
CA ASN A 42 -5.99 5.57 -4.77
C ASN A 42 -5.41 4.78 -5.96
N PRO A 43 -5.64 5.19 -7.22
CA PRO A 43 -5.17 4.46 -8.39
C PRO A 43 -3.66 4.56 -8.62
N THR A 44 -2.96 5.46 -7.93
CA THR A 44 -1.50 5.61 -8.05
C THR A 44 -0.73 4.64 -7.15
N TRP A 45 -1.40 4.04 -6.18
CA TRP A 45 -0.78 3.08 -5.28
C TRP A 45 -0.79 1.68 -5.87
N MET A 46 0.31 0.95 -5.66
CA MET A 46 0.42 -0.46 -6.08
C MET A 46 -0.56 -1.36 -5.34
N GLY A 47 -0.86 -1.03 -4.08
CA GLY A 47 -1.74 -1.82 -3.21
C GLY A 47 -1.06 -2.98 -2.51
N CYS A 48 -1.85 -3.92 -1.97
CA CYS A 48 -1.37 -5.03 -1.16
C CYS A 48 -2.18 -6.32 -1.37
N PHE A 49 -1.50 -7.47 -1.33
CA PHE A 49 -2.14 -8.78 -1.21
C PHE A 49 -2.01 -9.27 0.23
N THR A 50 -3.10 -9.72 0.83
CA THR A 50 -3.09 -10.29 2.17
C THR A 50 -4.02 -11.47 2.28
N SER A 51 -3.71 -12.45 3.13
CA SER A 51 -4.62 -13.51 3.53
C SER A 51 -5.36 -13.19 4.83
N ASP A 52 -4.99 -12.10 5.52
CA ASP A 52 -5.63 -11.66 6.74
C ASP A 52 -6.80 -10.71 6.43
N THR A 53 -8.01 -11.18 6.70
CA THR A 53 -9.25 -10.41 6.51
C THR A 53 -9.28 -9.10 7.30
N ARG A 54 -8.64 -9.04 8.48
CA ARG A 54 -8.61 -7.84 9.32
C ARG A 54 -7.71 -6.77 8.72
N ILE A 55 -6.57 -7.19 8.18
CA ILE A 55 -5.67 -6.28 7.46
C ILE A 55 -6.35 -5.82 6.17
N CYS A 56 -7.00 -6.72 5.45
CA CYS A 56 -7.74 -6.39 4.23
C CYS A 56 -8.82 -5.34 4.48
N ASP A 57 -9.66 -5.52 5.49
CA ASP A 57 -10.73 -4.56 5.81
C ASP A 57 -10.18 -3.19 6.19
N LYS A 58 -9.15 -3.14 7.03
CA LYS A 58 -8.49 -1.88 7.42
C LYS A 58 -7.91 -1.12 6.23
N LEU A 59 -7.18 -1.81 5.34
CA LEU A 59 -6.58 -1.21 4.15
C LEU A 59 -7.65 -0.76 3.15
N TYR A 60 -8.72 -1.56 2.99
CA TYR A 60 -9.88 -1.20 2.16
C TYR A 60 -10.57 0.07 2.67
N MET A 61 -10.79 0.17 3.99
CA MET A 61 -11.38 1.37 4.59
C MET A 61 -10.49 2.61 4.38
N ALA A 62 -9.17 2.44 4.42
CA ALA A 62 -8.20 3.51 4.18
C ALA A 62 -8.03 3.90 2.69
N GLY A 63 -8.74 3.25 1.75
CA GLY A 63 -8.60 3.53 0.32
C GLY A 63 -7.30 2.98 -0.29
N VAL A 64 -6.67 2.00 0.35
CA VAL A 64 -5.54 1.27 -0.23
C VAL A 64 -6.10 0.15 -1.11
N PRO A 65 -5.68 0.03 -2.40
CA PRO A 65 -6.03 -1.12 -3.21
C PRO A 65 -5.56 -2.41 -2.51
N VAL A 66 -6.48 -3.34 -2.22
CA VAL A 66 -6.15 -4.54 -1.46
C VAL A 66 -6.91 -5.75 -1.99
N TRP A 67 -6.23 -6.88 -2.04
CA TRP A 67 -6.78 -8.16 -2.49
C TRP A 67 -6.61 -9.21 -1.40
N LEU A 68 -7.74 -9.74 -0.93
CA LEU A 68 -7.77 -10.90 -0.06
C LEU A 68 -7.52 -12.16 -0.90
N PHE A 69 -6.50 -12.94 -0.55
CA PHE A 69 -6.29 -14.25 -1.14
C PHE A 69 -6.46 -15.35 -0.10
N HIS A 70 -6.92 -16.52 -0.56
CA HIS A 70 -7.03 -17.72 0.24
C HIS A 70 -6.09 -18.77 -0.34
N ASN A 71 -5.17 -19.29 0.47
CA ASN A 71 -4.40 -20.47 0.09
C ASN A 71 -5.23 -21.70 0.45
N GLU A 72 -5.58 -22.51 -0.55
CA GLU A 72 -6.20 -23.83 -0.37
C GLU A 72 -5.28 -24.82 0.37
#